data_AF-G5GKF2-F1
#
_entry.id   AF-G5GKF2-F1
#
_cell.length_a   1.000
_cell.length_b   1.000
_cell.length_c   1.000
_cell.angle_alpha   90.00
_cell.angle_beta   90.00
_cell.angle_gamma   90.00
#
_symmetry.space_group_name_H-M   'P 1'
#
loop_
_entity.id
_entity.type
_entity.pdbx_description
1 polymer ?
#
loop_
_entity_poly.entity_id
_entity_poly.type
_entity_poly.pdbx_seq_one_letter_code
_entity_poly.pdbx_strand_id
1 'polypeptide(L)' 'MENREKGLLPYPIILSATKGEPEAMNIVICHYDSQISYLSLRKAYDKTGNTYYGVNTDIRDHLRSKIMRAILVFEI' A
#
# COMPACT_ATOMS: atom_id res chain seq x y z
N MET A 1 -22.10 -18.39 -0.77
CA MET A 1 -21.05 -18.17 -1.79
C MET A 1 -20.31 -16.90 -1.42
N GLU A 2 -19.07 -17.03 -0.98
CA GLU A 2 -18.20 -15.89 -0.70
C GLU A 2 -17.89 -15.22 -2.04
N ASN A 3 -18.31 -13.96 -2.20
CA ASN A 3 -18.14 -13.22 -3.43
C ASN A 3 -16.64 -12.90 -3.58
N ARG A 4 -15.92 -13.71 -4.35
CA ARG A 4 -14.44 -13.64 -4.52
C ARG A 4 -13.97 -12.30 -5.10
N GLU A 5 -14.88 -11.49 -5.59
CA GLU A 5 -14.62 -10.17 -6.17
C GLU A 5 -14.67 -9.04 -5.13
N LYS A 6 -15.16 -9.29 -3.91
CA LYS A 6 -15.21 -8.27 -2.85
C LYS A 6 -13.80 -7.91 -2.40
N GLY A 7 -13.35 -6.73 -2.82
CA GLY A 7 -12.04 -6.19 -2.46
C GLY A 7 -10.96 -6.36 -3.51
N LEU A 8 -11.29 -6.82 -4.73
CA LEU A 8 -10.34 -6.73 -5.84
C LEU A 8 -10.39 -5.35 -6.50
N LEU A 9 -9.23 -4.88 -6.96
CA LEU A 9 -9.16 -3.69 -7.80
C LEU A 9 -9.75 -3.99 -9.19
N PRO A 10 -10.59 -3.11 -9.75
CA PRO A 10 -11.09 -3.28 -11.11
C PRO A 10 -9.94 -3.37 -12.11
N TYR A 11 -9.99 -4.35 -13.01
CA TYR A 11 -8.99 -4.54 -14.06
C TYR A 11 -8.70 -3.26 -14.88
N PRO A 12 -9.69 -2.44 -15.27
CA PRO A 12 -9.42 -1.18 -15.99
C PRO A 12 -8.51 -0.23 -15.20
N ILE A 13 -8.64 -0.18 -13.87
CA ILE A 13 -7.79 0.66 -13.01
C ILE A 13 -6.36 0.13 -12.97
N ILE A 14 -6.18 -1.19 -12.89
CA ILE A 14 -4.86 -1.81 -12.93
C ILE A 14 -4.19 -1.50 -14.27
N LEU A 15 -4.90 -1.70 -15.39
CA LEU A 15 -4.41 -1.39 -16.73
C LEU A 15 -4.03 0.09 -16.88
N SER A 16 -4.86 1.02 -16.42
CA SER A 16 -4.54 2.45 -16.41
C SER A 16 -3.30 2.77 -15.56
N ALA A 17 -3.17 2.14 -14.39
CA ALA A 17 -2.02 2.36 -13.51
C ALA A 17 -0.72 1.85 -14.13
N THR A 18 -0.72 0.71 -14.84
CA THR A 18 0.47 0.20 -15.58
C THR A 18 0.91 1.15 -16.70
N LYS A 19 -0.02 1.94 -17.26
CA LYS A 19 0.29 2.99 -18.26
C LYS A 19 0.82 4.29 -17.64
N GLY A 20 0.96 4.34 -16.31
CA GLY A 20 1.46 5.51 -15.59
C GLY A 20 0.41 6.60 -15.34
N GLU A 21 -0.89 6.29 -15.45
CA GLU A 21 -1.96 7.24 -15.15
C GLU A 21 -1.97 7.59 -13.64
N PRO A 22 -1.78 8.87 -13.24
CA PRO A 22 -1.61 9.24 -11.84
C PRO A 22 -2.82 8.93 -10.95
N GLU A 23 -4.04 9.13 -11.47
CA GLU A 23 -5.28 8.89 -10.73
C GLU A 23 -5.46 7.39 -10.46
N ALA A 24 -5.26 6.56 -11.48
CA ALA A 24 -5.30 5.10 -11.33
C ALA A 24 -4.22 4.59 -10.37
N MET A 25 -2.99 5.11 -10.46
CA MET A 25 -1.91 4.79 -9.53
C MET A 25 -2.30 5.11 -8.08
N ASN A 26 -2.90 6.27 -7.84
CA ASN A 26 -3.35 6.66 -6.50
C ASN A 26 -4.44 5.71 -5.98
N ILE A 27 -5.40 5.32 -6.81
CA ILE A 27 -6.44 4.36 -6.42
C ILE A 27 -5.83 3.01 -6.01
N VAL A 28 -4.87 2.51 -6.79
CA VAL A 28 -4.17 1.25 -6.46
C VAL A 28 -3.41 1.38 -5.13
N ILE A 29 -2.70 2.48 -4.91
CA ILE A 29 -1.95 2.70 -3.66
C ILE A 29 -2.89 2.82 -2.46
N CYS A 30 -3.95 3.61 -2.57
CA CYS A 30 -4.96 3.78 -1.52
C CYS A 30 -5.64 2.44 -1.15
N HIS A 31 -5.82 1.54 -2.12
CA HIS A 31 -6.34 0.20 -1.86
C HIS A 31 -5.44 -0.59 -0.90
N TYR A 32 -4.12 -0.43 -0.99
CA TYR A 32 -3.15 -1.10 -0.14
C TYR A 32 -2.84 -0.34 1.18
N ASP A 33 -3.43 0.83 1.44
CA ASP A 33 -3.04 1.68 2.58
C ASP A 33 -3.19 1.01 3.95
N SER A 34 -4.21 0.17 4.14
CA SER A 34 -4.39 -0.60 5.36
C SER A 34 -3.28 -1.62 5.57
N GLN A 35 -2.91 -2.35 4.51
CA GLN A 35 -1.82 -3.34 4.53
C GLN A 35 -0.47 -2.66 4.72
N ILE A 36 -0.21 -1.58 4.01
CA ILE A 36 1.02 -0.78 4.14
C ILE A 36 1.13 -0.29 5.60
N SER A 37 0.05 0.26 6.16
CA SER A 37 0.05 0.75 7.55
C SER A 37 0.35 -0.37 8.53
N TYR A 38 -0.28 -1.53 8.36
CA TYR A 38 -0.05 -2.72 9.19
C TYR A 38 1.40 -3.20 9.12
N LEU A 39 1.96 -3.34 7.91
CA LEU A 39 3.36 -3.79 7.71
C LEU A 39 4.40 -2.78 8.21
N SER A 40 4.00 -1.51 8.28
CA SER A 40 4.82 -0.40 8.77
C SER A 40 4.77 -0.25 10.29
N LEU A 41 3.95 -1.03 11.00
CA LEU A 41 3.92 -1.00 12.46
C LEU A 41 5.25 -1.46 13.03
N ARG A 42 5.80 -0.66 13.94
CA ARG A 42 7.02 -0.98 14.67
C ARG A 42 6.83 -0.68 16.15
N LYS A 43 7.50 -1.51 16.94
CA LYS A 43 7.63 -1.32 18.38
C LYS A 43 8.59 -0.15 18.61
N ALA A 44 8.12 0.87 19.28
CA ALA A 44 8.92 2.01 19.69
C ALA A 44 8.85 2.16 21.21
N TYR A 45 9.88 2.78 21.77
CA TYR A 45 10.05 2.95 23.20
C TYR A 45 10.01 4.43 23.52
N ASP A 46 9.19 4.81 24.48
CA ASP A 46 9.26 6.15 25.03
C ASP A 46 10.47 6.29 25.98
N LYS A 47 10.78 7.53 26.33
CA LYS A 47 11.84 7.90 27.28
C LYS A 47 11.63 7.36 28.71
N THR A 48 10.44 6.87 29.01
CA THR A 48 10.05 6.26 30.29
C THR A 48 10.07 4.72 30.26
N GLY A 49 10.45 4.11 29.13
CA GLY A 49 10.55 2.67 28.96
C GLY A 49 9.25 1.96 28.54
N ASN A 50 8.15 2.70 28.32
CA ASN A 50 6.91 2.10 27.83
C ASN A 50 7.01 1.80 26.34
N THR A 51 6.45 0.65 25.98
CA THR A 51 6.33 0.22 24.59
C THR A 51 5.08 0.81 23.97
N TYR A 52 5.22 1.43 22.79
CA TYR A 52 4.09 1.77 21.92
C TYR A 52 4.28 1.16 20.52
N TYR A 53 3.17 0.90 19.84
CA TYR A 53 3.17 0.50 18.43
C TYR A 53 2.83 1.72 17.59
N GLY A 54 3.82 2.22 16.85
CA GLY A 54 3.66 3.34 15.94
C GLY A 54 3.84 2.90 14.49
N VAL A 55 3.14 3.54 13.57
CA VAL A 55 3.44 3.41 12.14
C VAL A 55 4.76 4.12 11.88
N ASN A 56 5.75 3.36 11.42
CA ASN A 56 7.00 3.94 10.95
C ASN A 56 6.76 4.57 9.57
N THR A 57 6.85 5.89 9.49
CA THR A 57 6.58 6.67 8.28
C THR A 57 7.56 6.35 7.15
N ASP A 58 8.83 6.14 7.48
CA ASP A 58 9.86 5.83 6.47
C ASP A 58 9.60 4.47 5.82
N ILE A 59 9.20 3.46 6.61
CA ILE A 59 8.82 2.15 6.10
C ILE A 59 7.55 2.26 5.24
N ARG A 60 6.55 3.04 5.69
CA ARG A 60 5.32 3.27 4.95
C ARG A 60 5.61 3.89 3.58
N ASP A 61 6.42 4.94 3.55
CA ASP A 61 6.74 5.68 2.33
C ASP A 61 7.62 4.83 1.39
N HIS A 62 8.52 4.02 1.96
CA HIS A 62 9.31 3.05 1.22
C HIS A 62 8.42 1.97 0.57
N LEU A 63 7.46 1.42 1.30
CA LEU A 63 6.50 0.44 0.78
C LEU A 63 5.63 1.03 -0.32
N ARG A 64 5.08 2.25 -0.14
CA ARG A 64 4.33 2.96 -1.19
C ARG A 64 5.17 3.11 -2.45
N SER A 65 6.42 3.55 -2.33
CA SER A 65 7.34 3.73 -3.45
C SER A 65 7.67 2.41 -4.17
N LYS A 66 7.81 1.30 -3.43
CA LYS A 66 8.03 -0.02 -4.03
C LYS A 66 6.81 -0.50 -4.81
N ILE A 67 5.60 -0.30 -4.29
CA ILE A 67 4.37 -0.68 -4.97
C ILE A 67 4.20 0.14 -6.25
N MET A 68 4.41 1.46 -6.20
CA MET A 68 4.36 2.32 -7.39
C MET A 68 5.31 1.84 -8.49
N ARG A 69 6.56 1.54 -8.13
CA ARG A 69 7.54 0.98 -9.08
C ARG A 69 7.11 -0.38 -9.63
N ALA A 70 6.61 -1.27 -8.77
CA ALA A 70 6.15 -2.60 -9.17
C ALA A 70 4.99 -2.52 -10.18
N ILE A 71 4.05 -1.58 -9.99
CA ILE A 71 2.92 -1.37 -10.92
C ILE A 71 3.42 -0.90 -12.29
N LEU A 72 4.40 0.00 -12.35
CA LEU A 72 4.92 0.51 -13.62
C LEU A 72 5.67 -0.55 -14.46
N VAL A 73 6.20 -1.59 -13.81
CA VAL A 73 6.88 -2.71 -14.49
C VAL A 73 6.02 -3.97 -14.55
N PHE A 74 4.75 -3.87 -14.15
CA PHE A 74 3.83 -5.00 -14.15
C PHE A 74 3.39 -5.32 -15.58
N GLU A 75 3.79 -6.48 -16.06
CA GLU A 75 3.33 -7.03 -17.34
C GLU A 75 1.98 -7.74 -17.15
N ILE A 76 1.01 -7.42 -18.01
CA ILE A 76 -0.35 -7.98 -18.01
C ILE A 76 -0.44 -9.17 -18.95
#